data_AF-A0A9Q3KAD5-F1
#
_entry.id   AF-A0A9Q3KAD5-F1
#
_cell.length_a   1.000
_cell.length_b   1.000
_cell.length_c   1.000
_cell.angle_alpha   90.00
_cell.angle_beta   90.00
_cell.angle_gamma   90.00
#
_symmetry.space_group_name_H-M   'P 1'
#
loop_
_entity.id
_entity.type
_entity.pdbx_description
1 polymer ?
#
loop_
_entity_poly.entity_id
_entity_poly.type
_entity_poly.pdbx_seq_one_letter_code
_entity_poly.pdbx_strand_id
1 'polypeptide(L)'
;MPDFKLPFKLYIDASGDGLGDALHQVQIINDTPVEGPKCFIFRKIKPTEARYGASQMECLCLVWDMEKLNYFLEGCGFEVITDCTTVKSLLNMKTPNRHILRWQIAIQEYKGNMTIVHKYWNIHKNADGLSRWPLQNNIDNPAYVQEEASPKIALEGISVTDQKTTLFEEVRSTYTQDKNCSILCQLITKDFEDNSLIHALNEI
;
A
#
# COMPACT_ATOMS: atom_id res chain seq x y z
N MET A 1 -22.16 19.95 15.29
CA MET A 1 -20.87 19.24 15.47
C MET A 1 -21.09 17.73 15.51
N PRO A 2 -20.07 16.92 15.17
CA PRO A 2 -20.08 15.47 15.37
C PRO A 2 -20.09 15.10 16.86
N ASP A 3 -20.72 13.98 17.21
CA ASP A 3 -20.73 13.40 18.56
C ASP A 3 -20.02 12.04 18.56
N PHE A 4 -18.77 11.98 19.01
CA PHE A 4 -17.96 10.76 18.97
C PHE A 4 -18.47 9.63 19.88
N LYS A 5 -19.50 9.85 20.69
CA LYS A 5 -20.16 8.79 21.48
C LYS A 5 -21.17 7.99 20.65
N LEU A 6 -21.59 8.53 19.51
CA LEU A 6 -22.58 7.92 18.62
C LEU A 6 -21.90 7.38 17.37
N PRO A 7 -22.38 6.24 16.82
CA PRO A 7 -21.76 5.66 15.66
C PRO A 7 -21.92 6.53 14.42
N PHE A 8 -20.89 6.51 13.56
CA PHE A 8 -20.94 7.14 12.24
C PHE A 8 -21.51 6.20 11.18
N LYS A 9 -22.00 6.79 10.09
CA LYS A 9 -22.38 6.08 8.86
C LYS A 9 -21.55 6.63 7.72
N LEU A 10 -20.67 5.82 7.16
CA LEU A 10 -19.82 6.17 6.04
C LEU A 10 -20.43 5.58 4.77
N TYR A 11 -20.98 6.43 3.90
CA TYR A 11 -21.46 6.03 2.59
C TYR A 11 -20.34 6.19 1.58
N ILE A 12 -19.94 5.09 0.96
CA ILE A 12 -18.86 5.04 -0.03
C ILE A 12 -19.43 4.71 -1.41
N ASP A 13 -18.89 5.34 -2.45
CA ASP A 13 -19.20 5.00 -3.84
C ASP A 13 -18.01 5.30 -4.76
N ALA A 14 -17.76 4.40 -5.72
CA ALA A 14 -16.70 4.56 -6.68
C ALA A 14 -17.19 4.36 -8.12
N SER A 15 -16.77 5.26 -9.00
CA SER A 15 -17.07 5.22 -10.43
C SER A 15 -15.79 5.24 -11.27
N GLY A 16 -15.96 5.14 -12.60
CA GLY A 16 -14.86 5.34 -13.54
C GLY A 16 -14.34 6.78 -13.60
N ASP A 17 -15.05 7.73 -12.99
CA ASP A 17 -14.66 9.14 -12.95
C ASP A 17 -13.98 9.50 -11.61
N GLY A 18 -14.50 8.99 -10.50
CA GLY A 18 -14.19 9.51 -9.16
C GLY A 18 -14.47 8.52 -8.02
N LEU A 19 -13.90 8.85 -6.86
CA LEU A 19 -14.26 8.31 -5.56
C LEU A 19 -15.11 9.35 -4.83
N GLY A 20 -16.16 8.92 -4.15
CA GLY A 20 -17.12 9.81 -3.52
C GLY A 20 -17.68 9.27 -2.21
N ASP A 21 -17.65 10.12 -1.20
CA ASP A 21 -17.93 9.71 0.17
C ASP A 21 -18.72 10.74 0.97
N ALA A 22 -19.63 10.21 1.79
CA ALA A 22 -20.46 10.99 2.68
C ALA A 22 -20.45 10.39 4.09
N LEU A 23 -19.82 11.10 5.02
CA LEU A 23 -19.84 10.77 6.44
C LEU A 23 -21.06 11.38 7.10
N HIS A 24 -21.93 10.54 7.62
CA HIS A 24 -23.19 10.89 8.24
C HIS A 24 -23.20 10.46 9.72
N GLN A 25 -24.11 11.06 10.49
CA GLN A 25 -24.38 10.65 11.86
C GLN A 25 -25.84 10.89 12.20
N VAL A 26 -26.44 10.00 12.99
CA VAL A 26 -27.80 10.18 13.53
C VAL A 26 -27.75 11.11 14.73
N GLN A 27 -28.60 12.13 14.73
CA GLN A 27 -28.72 13.12 15.81
C GLN A 27 -30.16 13.22 16.25
N ILE A 28 -30.39 13.50 17.53
CA ILE A 28 -31.73 13.77 18.04
C ILE A 28 -32.04 15.24 17.83
N ILE A 29 -33.04 15.53 17.00
CA ILE A 29 -33.56 16.87 16.75
C ILE A 29 -35.05 16.84 17.11
N ASN A 30 -35.48 17.65 18.07
CA ASN A 30 -36.86 17.68 18.57
C ASN A 30 -37.38 16.26 18.93
N ASP A 31 -36.62 15.53 19.75
CA ASP A 31 -36.91 14.15 20.18
C ASP A 31 -37.02 13.12 19.04
N THR A 32 -36.64 13.49 17.82
CA THR A 32 -36.71 12.63 16.63
C THR A 32 -35.30 12.31 16.14
N PRO A 33 -34.95 11.03 15.88
CA PRO A 33 -33.68 10.68 15.28
C PRO A 33 -33.65 11.09 13.80
N VAL A 34 -32.72 11.98 13.45
CA VAL A 34 -32.50 12.47 12.10
C VAL A 34 -31.06 12.19 11.70
N GLU A 35 -30.88 11.50 10.58
CA GLU A 35 -29.56 11.30 9.98
C GLU A 35 -29.15 12.54 9.20
N GLY A 36 -27.96 13.06 9.46
CA GLY A 36 -27.44 14.23 8.76
C GLY A 36 -25.95 14.12 8.43
N PRO A 37 -25.48 14.81 7.38
CA PRO A 37 -24.09 14.80 6.99
C PRO A 37 -23.19 15.51 8.01
N LYS A 38 -21.95 15.06 8.07
CA LYS A 38 -20.85 15.62 8.87
C LYS A 38 -19.67 16.02 8.00
N CYS A 39 -19.36 15.22 6.98
CA CYS A 39 -18.30 15.51 6.03
C CYS A 39 -18.63 14.89 4.67
N PHE A 40 -18.18 15.53 3.61
CA PHE A 40 -18.15 14.96 2.26
C PHE A 40 -16.72 15.04 1.77
N ILE A 41 -16.19 13.94 1.25
CA ILE A 41 -14.89 13.90 0.60
C ILE A 41 -15.04 13.20 -0.74
N PHE A 42 -14.38 13.73 -1.76
CA PHE A 42 -14.47 13.18 -3.11
C PHE A 42 -13.31 13.67 -3.95
N ARG A 43 -12.83 12.82 -4.85
CA ARG A 43 -11.71 13.14 -5.72
C ARG A 43 -11.77 12.37 -7.02
N LYS A 44 -11.17 12.94 -8.05
CA LYS A 44 -10.98 12.27 -9.33
C LYS A 44 -10.00 11.11 -9.16
N ILE A 45 -10.26 10.02 -9.87
CA ILE A 45 -9.39 8.84 -9.84
C ILE A 45 -8.06 9.15 -10.52
N LYS A 46 -7.00 8.50 -10.06
CA LYS A 46 -5.68 8.60 -10.67
C LYS A 46 -5.58 7.73 -11.93
N PRO A 47 -4.66 8.02 -12.87
CA PRO A 47 -4.45 7.20 -14.05
C PRO A 47 -4.11 5.73 -13.75
N THR A 48 -3.46 5.46 -12.60
CA THR A 48 -3.14 4.11 -12.14
C THR A 48 -4.37 3.39 -11.57
N GLU A 49 -5.24 4.11 -10.88
CA GLU A 49 -6.49 3.61 -10.28
C GLU A 49 -7.53 3.29 -11.36
N ALA A 50 -7.52 4.03 -12.48
CA ALA A 50 -8.42 3.80 -13.63
C ALA A 50 -8.31 2.39 -14.27
N ARG A 51 -7.29 1.61 -13.90
CA ARG A 51 -7.10 0.22 -14.36
C ARG A 51 -7.80 -0.80 -13.46
N TYR A 52 -8.32 -0.38 -12.32
CA TYR A 52 -9.01 -1.26 -11.38
C TYR A 52 -10.44 -1.55 -11.87
N GLY A 53 -10.88 -2.78 -11.63
CA GLY A 53 -12.29 -3.15 -11.86
C GLY A 53 -13.22 -2.49 -10.85
N ALA A 54 -14.52 -2.43 -11.14
CA ALA A 54 -15.51 -1.76 -10.28
C ALA A 54 -15.44 -2.19 -8.79
N SER A 55 -15.36 -3.50 -8.51
CA SER A 55 -15.21 -4.00 -7.14
C SER A 55 -13.91 -3.57 -6.45
N GLN A 56 -12.83 -3.41 -7.21
CA GLN A 56 -11.54 -2.94 -6.67
C GLN A 56 -11.59 -1.44 -6.40
N MET A 57 -12.31 -0.68 -7.24
CA MET A 57 -12.54 0.76 -7.05
C MET A 57 -13.33 1.03 -5.77
N GLU A 58 -14.37 0.26 -5.50
CA GLU A 58 -15.12 0.32 -4.24
C GLU A 58 -14.24 0.03 -3.01
N CYS A 59 -13.37 -0.97 -3.11
CA CYS A 59 -12.42 -1.27 -2.03
C CYS A 59 -11.37 -0.16 -1.86
N LEU A 60 -10.92 0.43 -2.96
CA LEU A 60 -10.00 1.57 -2.94
C LEU A 60 -10.65 2.78 -2.27
N CYS A 61 -11.93 3.05 -2.55
CA CYS A 61 -12.72 4.10 -1.91
C CYS A 61 -12.62 3.95 -0.40
N LEU A 62 -13.07 2.80 0.13
CA LEU A 62 -13.05 2.51 1.56
C LEU A 62 -11.68 2.73 2.22
N VAL A 63 -10.60 2.24 1.59
CA VAL A 63 -9.24 2.38 2.13
C VAL A 63 -8.82 3.84 2.17
N TRP A 64 -9.13 4.58 1.12
CA TRP A 64 -8.85 6.01 1.04
C TRP A 64 -9.66 6.81 2.08
N ASP A 65 -10.92 6.46 2.32
CA ASP A 65 -11.77 7.11 3.31
C ASP A 65 -11.29 6.90 4.72
N MET A 66 -10.86 5.68 5.04
CA MET A 66 -10.27 5.36 6.34
C MET A 66 -9.04 6.24 6.62
N GLU A 67 -8.19 6.44 5.62
CA GLU A 67 -7.01 7.30 5.74
C GLU A 67 -7.41 8.77 5.92
N LYS A 68 -8.34 9.28 5.11
CA LYS A 68 -8.74 10.70 5.12
C LYS A 68 -9.61 11.07 6.31
N LEU A 69 -10.47 10.16 6.75
CA LEU A 69 -11.42 10.36 7.85
C LEU A 69 -10.94 9.70 9.13
N ASN A 70 -9.66 9.33 9.25
CA ASN A 70 -9.13 8.70 10.45
C ASN A 70 -9.50 9.48 11.73
N TYR A 71 -9.39 10.81 11.69
CA TYR A 71 -9.78 11.70 12.80
C TYR A 71 -11.24 11.56 13.27
N PHE A 72 -12.13 11.05 12.43
CA PHE A 72 -13.53 10.76 12.77
C PHE A 72 -13.76 9.31 13.17
N LEU A 73 -13.09 8.38 12.51
CA LEU A 73 -13.35 6.95 12.59
C LEU A 73 -12.55 6.27 13.70
N GLU A 74 -11.38 6.81 14.04
CA GLU A 74 -10.52 6.27 15.08
C GLU A 74 -11.24 6.25 16.44
N GLY A 75 -11.22 5.08 17.10
CA GLY A 75 -11.85 4.89 18.41
C GLY A 75 -13.39 4.89 18.42
N CYS A 76 -14.05 5.17 17.29
CA CYS A 76 -15.50 5.24 17.18
C CYS A 76 -16.07 4.01 16.44
N GLY A 77 -17.31 3.63 16.79
CA GLY A 77 -18.06 2.65 16.00
C GLY A 77 -18.58 3.28 14.71
N PHE A 78 -18.52 2.57 13.58
CA PHE A 78 -19.10 3.07 12.34
C PHE A 78 -19.60 1.97 11.40
N GLU A 79 -20.58 2.34 10.58
CA GLU A 79 -21.15 1.50 9.54
C GLU A 79 -20.68 1.99 8.18
N VAL A 80 -20.01 1.12 7.41
CA VAL A 80 -19.68 1.35 6.01
C VAL A 80 -20.85 0.87 5.17
N ILE A 81 -21.40 1.77 4.37
CA ILE A 81 -22.55 1.52 3.52
C ILE A 81 -22.04 1.58 2.09
N THR A 82 -22.27 0.52 1.32
CA THR A 82 -21.88 0.38 -0.10
C THR A 82 -22.94 -0.44 -0.84
N ASP A 83 -23.04 -0.29 -2.16
CA ASP A 83 -23.82 -1.17 -3.02
C ASP A 83 -23.00 -2.38 -3.54
N CYS A 84 -21.74 -2.49 -3.12
CA CYS A 84 -20.82 -3.51 -3.56
C CYS A 84 -20.62 -4.59 -2.50
N THR A 85 -21.20 -5.77 -2.76
CA THR A 85 -21.01 -6.96 -1.90
C THR A 85 -19.55 -7.42 -1.81
N THR A 86 -18.69 -7.03 -2.77
CA THR A 86 -17.28 -7.44 -2.77
C THR A 86 -16.48 -6.81 -1.63
N VAL A 87 -16.84 -5.60 -1.19
CA VAL A 87 -16.19 -4.92 -0.05
C VAL A 87 -16.33 -5.76 1.23
N LYS A 88 -17.48 -6.40 1.42
CA LYS A 88 -17.71 -7.33 2.54
C LYS A 88 -16.87 -8.61 2.42
N SER A 89 -16.70 -9.11 1.20
CA SER A 89 -15.88 -10.30 0.93
C SER A 89 -14.38 -10.03 1.08
N LEU A 90 -13.94 -8.79 0.81
CA LEU A 90 -12.54 -8.36 0.88
C LEU A 90 -11.88 -8.79 2.19
N LEU A 91 -12.53 -8.57 3.34
CA LEU A 91 -11.98 -8.90 4.66
C LEU A 91 -11.81 -10.40 4.93
N ASN A 92 -12.49 -11.25 4.15
CA ASN A 92 -12.54 -12.70 4.35
C ASN A 92 -11.86 -13.47 3.20
N MET A 93 -11.24 -12.76 2.23
CA MET A 93 -10.52 -13.39 1.13
C MET A 93 -9.28 -14.15 1.66
N LYS A 94 -9.24 -15.47 1.37
CA LYS A 94 -8.13 -16.36 1.78
C LYS A 94 -6.87 -16.21 0.94
N THR A 95 -7.02 -15.87 -0.34
CA THR A 95 -5.92 -15.74 -1.31
C THR A 95 -5.97 -14.37 -2.00
N PRO A 96 -5.69 -13.28 -1.25
CA PRO A 96 -5.67 -11.94 -1.79
C PRO A 96 -4.47 -11.74 -2.74
N ASN A 97 -4.65 -10.95 -3.80
CA ASN A 97 -3.50 -10.45 -4.56
C ASN A 97 -2.72 -9.41 -3.72
N ARG A 98 -1.52 -9.01 -4.17
CA ARG A 98 -0.66 -8.07 -3.41
C ARG A 98 -1.36 -6.75 -3.05
N HIS A 99 -2.20 -6.20 -3.93
CA HIS A 99 -2.92 -4.95 -3.67
C HIS A 99 -4.02 -5.14 -2.63
N ILE A 100 -4.84 -6.18 -2.79
CA ILE A 100 -5.90 -6.54 -1.87
C ILE A 100 -5.34 -6.86 -0.49
N LEU A 101 -4.20 -7.54 -0.41
CA LEU A 101 -3.54 -7.84 0.87
C LEU A 101 -3.16 -6.56 1.63
N ARG A 102 -2.61 -5.55 0.92
CA ARG A 102 -2.29 -4.25 1.53
C ARG A 102 -3.55 -3.55 2.04
N TRP A 103 -4.63 -3.60 1.28
CA TRP A 103 -5.92 -3.03 1.68
C TRP A 103 -6.53 -3.77 2.89
N GLN A 104 -6.46 -5.10 2.91
CA GLN A 104 -6.90 -5.89 4.07
C GLN A 104 -6.15 -5.51 5.35
N ILE A 105 -4.82 -5.31 5.25
CA ILE A 105 -4.00 -4.89 6.39
C ILE A 105 -4.43 -3.50 6.87
N ALA A 106 -4.65 -2.54 5.96
CA ALA A 106 -5.11 -1.20 6.32
C ALA A 106 -6.49 -1.22 7.01
N ILE A 107 -7.43 -2.00 6.49
CA ILE A 107 -8.79 -2.09 7.05
C ILE A 107 -8.80 -2.84 8.40
N GLN A 108 -7.79 -3.67 8.67
CA GLN A 108 -7.74 -4.51 9.87
C GLN A 108 -7.74 -3.70 11.17
N GLU A 109 -7.19 -2.48 11.15
CA GLU A 109 -7.20 -1.54 12.28
C GLU A 109 -8.63 -1.20 12.73
N TYR A 110 -9.55 -1.01 11.78
CA TYR A 110 -10.94 -0.63 12.07
C TYR A 110 -11.89 -1.83 12.24
N LYS A 111 -11.42 -3.05 11.97
CA LYS A 111 -12.28 -4.26 11.92
C LYS A 111 -13.08 -4.50 13.21
N GLY A 112 -12.56 -4.10 14.37
CA GLY A 112 -13.26 -4.24 15.66
C GLY A 112 -14.47 -3.33 15.82
N ASN A 113 -14.45 -2.16 15.20
CA ASN A 113 -15.44 -1.09 15.38
C ASN A 113 -16.23 -0.78 14.09
N MET A 114 -15.91 -1.46 12.99
CA MET A 114 -16.51 -1.27 11.68
C MET A 114 -17.48 -2.41 11.35
N THR A 115 -18.65 -2.06 10.82
CA THR A 115 -19.57 -3.01 10.18
C THR A 115 -19.82 -2.63 8.73
N ILE A 116 -19.82 -3.61 7.81
CA ILE A 116 -20.09 -3.37 6.38
C ILE A 116 -21.53 -3.79 6.08
N VAL A 117 -22.33 -2.83 5.62
CA VAL A 117 -23.74 -2.96 5.28
C VAL A 117 -23.92 -2.72 3.79
N HIS A 118 -24.44 -3.73 3.09
CA HIS A 118 -24.80 -3.59 1.69
C HIS A 118 -26.20 -2.95 1.56
N LYS A 119 -26.32 -1.86 0.82
CA LYS A 119 -27.62 -1.23 0.49
C LYS A 119 -27.78 -1.07 -1.02
N TYR A 120 -29.02 -1.14 -1.49
CA TYR A 120 -29.31 -0.93 -2.91
C TYR A 120 -29.12 0.53 -3.31
N TRP A 121 -28.63 0.70 -4.55
CA TRP A 121 -28.31 1.94 -5.23
C TRP A 121 -29.20 3.17 -4.95
N ASN A 122 -30.52 2.97 -4.92
CA ASN A 122 -31.48 4.08 -4.79
C ASN A 122 -31.36 4.88 -3.47
N ILE A 123 -30.72 4.30 -2.45
CA ILE A 123 -30.51 4.92 -1.12
C ILE A 123 -29.15 5.66 -1.07
N HIS A 124 -28.29 5.48 -2.08
CA HIS A 124 -26.87 5.83 -2.06
C HIS A 124 -26.51 7.16 -2.76
N LYS A 125 -27.52 7.99 -3.03
CA LYS A 125 -27.39 9.21 -3.85
C LYS A 125 -26.41 10.25 -3.29
N ASN A 126 -26.13 10.21 -2.00
CA ASN A 126 -25.22 11.12 -1.32
C ASN A 126 -23.75 10.90 -1.73
N ALA A 127 -23.33 9.66 -1.96
CA ALA A 127 -21.99 9.31 -2.41
C ALA A 127 -21.92 9.21 -3.95
N ASP A 128 -22.97 8.68 -4.59
CA ASP A 128 -23.05 8.50 -6.05
C ASP A 128 -22.82 9.79 -6.86
N GLY A 129 -23.49 10.88 -6.46
CA GLY A 129 -23.30 12.16 -7.15
C GLY A 129 -21.85 12.65 -7.10
N LEU A 130 -21.15 12.35 -6.00
CA LEU A 130 -19.78 12.79 -5.76
C LEU A 130 -18.76 11.95 -6.54
N SER A 131 -19.01 10.64 -6.68
CA SER A 131 -18.15 9.74 -7.45
C SER A 131 -18.25 10.01 -8.96
N ARG A 132 -19.41 10.45 -9.46
CA ARG A 132 -19.65 10.74 -10.89
C ARG A 132 -19.27 12.17 -11.30
N TRP A 133 -19.30 13.14 -10.38
CA TRP A 133 -18.85 14.51 -10.62
C TRP A 133 -17.74 14.92 -9.64
N PRO A 134 -16.56 14.26 -9.72
CA PRO A 134 -15.50 14.46 -8.75
C PRO A 134 -14.74 15.79 -8.93
N LEU A 135 -14.21 16.32 -7.84
CA LEU A 135 -13.21 17.39 -7.88
C LEU A 135 -11.86 16.86 -8.38
N GLN A 136 -11.07 17.72 -9.02
CA GLN A 136 -9.72 17.35 -9.46
C GLN A 136 -8.86 16.91 -8.27
N ASN A 137 -7.95 15.97 -8.51
CA ASN A 137 -7.01 15.49 -7.51
C ASN A 137 -5.78 16.42 -7.47
N ASN A 138 -5.97 17.65 -7.01
CA ASN A 138 -4.94 18.69 -6.90
C ASN A 138 -4.93 19.32 -5.50
N ILE A 139 -3.95 20.19 -5.23
CA ILE A 139 -3.77 20.77 -3.89
C ILE A 139 -4.97 21.59 -3.38
N ASP A 140 -5.82 22.08 -4.28
CA ASP A 140 -7.03 22.84 -3.95
C ASP A 140 -8.13 21.94 -3.35
N ASN A 141 -8.09 20.64 -3.65
CA ASN A 141 -9.00 19.67 -3.06
C ASN A 141 -8.41 19.15 -1.74
N PRO A 142 -9.00 19.41 -0.55
CA PRO A 142 -8.46 18.93 0.72
C PRO A 142 -8.37 17.40 0.81
N ALA A 143 -9.16 16.68 0.01
CA ALA A 143 -9.16 15.22 -0.06
C ALA A 143 -8.11 14.67 -1.05
N TYR A 144 -7.26 15.52 -1.65
CA TYR A 144 -6.28 15.08 -2.63
C TYR A 144 -5.29 14.07 -2.07
N VAL A 145 -4.84 13.19 -2.94
CA VAL A 145 -3.74 12.27 -2.66
C VAL A 145 -2.63 12.65 -3.62
N GLN A 146 -1.50 13.08 -3.07
CA GLN A 146 -0.30 13.35 -3.86
C GLN A 146 0.02 12.10 -4.69
N GLU A 147 0.37 12.29 -5.97
CA GLU A 147 1.05 11.20 -6.66
C GLU A 147 2.39 11.04 -5.97
N GLU A 148 2.54 9.95 -5.23
CA GLU A 148 3.87 9.42 -4.98
C GLU A 148 4.45 9.15 -6.36
N ALA A 149 5.25 10.10 -6.87
CA ALA A 149 6.23 9.77 -7.89
C ALA A 149 6.86 8.50 -7.37
N SER A 150 6.71 7.37 -8.10
CA SER A 150 7.26 6.07 -7.68
C SER A 150 8.62 6.41 -7.11
N PRO A 151 8.87 6.22 -5.80
CA PRO A 151 10.10 6.70 -5.25
C PRO A 151 11.12 6.08 -6.18
N LYS A 152 11.89 6.93 -6.87
CA LYS A 152 13.10 6.46 -7.50
C LYS A 152 13.94 6.10 -6.28
N ILE A 153 13.63 4.94 -5.72
CA ILE A 153 14.57 4.13 -5.00
C ILE A 153 15.52 3.80 -6.14
N ALA A 154 16.45 4.73 -6.40
CA ALA A 154 17.73 4.32 -6.86
C ALA A 154 18.08 3.19 -5.90
N LEU A 155 18.12 1.98 -6.41
CA LEU A 155 18.73 0.88 -5.69
C LEU A 155 20.21 1.29 -5.57
N GLU A 156 20.51 2.21 -4.65
CA GLU A 156 21.85 2.62 -4.19
C GLU A 156 22.49 1.47 -3.40
N GLY A 157 22.27 0.25 -3.89
CA GLY A 157 22.31 -0.99 -3.13
C GLY A 157 22.36 -2.23 -4.00
N ILE A 158 22.59 -2.08 -5.31
CA ILE A 158 23.62 -2.89 -5.93
C ILE A 158 24.63 -1.89 -6.45
N SER A 159 25.60 -1.52 -5.60
CA SER A 159 26.89 -1.12 -6.14
C SER A 159 27.35 -2.34 -6.94
N VAL A 160 27.02 -2.37 -8.23
CA VAL A 160 27.80 -3.12 -9.20
C VAL A 160 29.09 -2.34 -9.28
N THR A 161 29.93 -2.52 -8.26
CA THR A 161 31.30 -2.10 -8.36
C THR A 161 31.81 -2.85 -9.57
N ASP A 162 32.24 -2.10 -10.59
CA ASP A 162 33.02 -2.61 -11.71
C ASP A 162 34.38 -3.18 -11.23
N GLN A 163 34.56 -3.29 -9.91
CA GLN A 163 35.63 -3.94 -9.18
C GLN A 163 35.50 -5.46 -9.19
N LYS A 164 35.26 -6.08 -10.34
CA LYS A 164 35.74 -7.47 -10.44
C LYS A 164 37.23 -7.47 -10.12
N THR A 165 38.00 -6.58 -10.75
CA THR A 165 39.45 -6.52 -10.57
C THR A 165 39.87 -6.17 -9.15
N THR A 166 39.34 -5.13 -8.52
CA THR A 166 39.90 -4.72 -7.22
C THR A 166 39.56 -5.69 -6.09
N LEU A 167 38.37 -6.32 -6.07
CA LEU A 167 38.06 -7.36 -5.09
C LEU A 167 39.01 -8.56 -5.27
N PHE A 168 39.20 -9.02 -6.51
CA PHE A 168 40.12 -10.14 -6.78
C PHE A 168 41.58 -9.76 -6.50
N GLU A 169 42.00 -8.52 -6.77
CA GLU A 169 43.34 -7.99 -6.43
C GLU A 169 43.55 -7.90 -4.91
N GLU A 170 42.54 -7.46 -4.16
CA GLU A 170 42.60 -7.38 -2.70
C GLU A 170 42.66 -8.79 -2.08
N VAL A 171 41.84 -9.71 -2.59
CA VAL A 171 41.88 -11.13 -2.23
C VAL A 171 43.24 -11.77 -2.59
N ARG A 172 43.82 -11.48 -3.77
CA ARG A 172 45.18 -11.90 -4.17
C ARG A 172 46.27 -11.34 -3.26
N SER A 173 46.17 -10.07 -2.91
CA SER A 173 47.13 -9.43 -2.01
C SER A 173 47.08 -10.03 -0.59
N THR A 174 45.91 -10.49 -0.17
CA THR A 174 45.73 -11.14 1.13
C THR A 174 46.33 -12.56 1.11
N TYR A 175 46.17 -13.32 0.02
CA TYR A 175 46.76 -14.65 -0.12
C TYR A 175 48.30 -14.65 -0.09
N THR A 176 48.93 -13.56 -0.56
CA THR A 176 50.38 -13.40 -0.50
C THR A 176 50.89 -12.98 0.88
N GLN A 177 50.04 -12.37 1.71
CA GLN A 177 50.37 -11.96 3.08
C GLN A 177 50.11 -13.06 4.13
N ASP A 178 49.18 -13.99 3.87
CA ASP A 178 48.88 -15.08 4.80
C ASP A 178 49.97 -16.17 4.78
N LYS A 179 50.58 -16.40 5.95
CA LYS A 179 51.61 -17.42 6.17
C LYS A 179 51.13 -18.82 5.79
N ASN A 180 49.85 -19.14 6.01
CA ASN A 180 49.32 -20.47 5.73
C ASN A 180 49.24 -20.73 4.22
N CYS A 181 48.83 -19.73 3.44
CA CYS A 181 48.78 -19.81 1.98
C CYS A 181 50.17 -19.93 1.37
N SER A 182 51.17 -19.23 1.91
CA SER A 182 52.56 -19.37 1.48
C SER A 182 53.13 -20.76 1.75
N ILE A 183 52.81 -21.36 2.91
CA ILE A 183 53.26 -22.72 3.26
C ILE A 183 52.59 -23.75 2.34
N LEU A 184 51.29 -23.60 2.07
CA LEU A 184 50.56 -24.48 1.15
C LEU A 184 51.12 -24.41 -0.27
N CYS A 185 51.44 -23.22 -0.78
CA CYS A 185 52.07 -23.08 -2.09
C CYS A 185 53.44 -23.78 -2.12
N GLN A 186 54.28 -23.61 -1.09
CA GLN A 186 55.58 -24.27 -1.01
C GLN A 186 55.48 -25.80 -0.97
N LEU A 187 54.49 -26.35 -0.26
CA LEU A 187 54.25 -27.79 -0.21
C LEU A 187 53.78 -28.33 -1.56
N ILE A 188 52.86 -27.63 -2.23
CA ILE A 188 52.33 -28.02 -3.54
C ILE A 188 53.45 -27.98 -4.60
N THR A 189 54.31 -26.96 -4.60
CA THR A 189 55.43 -26.86 -5.56
C THR A 189 56.53 -27.89 -5.31
N LYS A 190 56.69 -28.36 -4.07
CA LYS A 190 57.74 -29.31 -3.69
C LYS A 190 57.34 -30.76 -3.92
N ASP A 191 56.07 -31.11 -3.69
CA ASP A 191 55.61 -32.49 -3.66
C ASP A 191 54.82 -32.93 -4.92
N PHE A 192 54.42 -32.00 -5.81
CA PHE A 192 53.68 -32.33 -7.04
C PHE A 192 54.42 -31.87 -8.31
N GLU A 193 54.75 -32.82 -9.22
CA GLU A 193 55.41 -32.58 -10.52
C GLU A 193 54.45 -32.13 -11.64
N ASP A 194 53.16 -31.98 -11.36
CA ASP A 194 52.18 -31.60 -12.37
C ASP A 194 52.26 -30.11 -12.71
N ASN A 195 53.01 -29.81 -13.78
CA ASN A 195 53.30 -28.46 -14.27
C ASN A 195 52.03 -27.65 -14.57
N SER A 196 50.86 -28.28 -14.77
CA SER A 196 49.60 -27.59 -15.04
C SER A 196 49.07 -26.81 -13.83
N LEU A 197 49.17 -27.40 -12.62
CA LEU A 197 48.73 -26.79 -11.36
C LEU A 197 49.68 -25.68 -10.91
N ILE A 198 50.98 -25.86 -11.14
CA ILE A 198 52.01 -24.86 -10.87
C ILE A 198 51.81 -23.63 -11.78
N HIS A 199 51.47 -23.84 -13.05
CA HIS A 199 51.20 -22.75 -13.98
C HIS A 199 49.92 -21.99 -13.61
N ALA A 200 48.87 -22.70 -13.18
CA ALA A 200 47.62 -22.09 -12.72
C ALA A 200 47.80 -21.26 -11.43
N LEU A 201 48.71 -21.63 -10.55
CA LEU A 201 49.05 -20.85 -9.35
C LEU A 201 49.81 -19.55 -9.66
N ASN A 202 50.61 -19.53 -10.73
CA ASN A 202 51.36 -18.35 -11.17
C ASN A 202 50.51 -17.37 -12.02
N GLU A 203 49.36 -17.82 -12.53
CA GLU A 203 48.39 -16.99 -13.26
C GLU A 203 47.27 -16.42 -12.38
N ILE A 204 47.19 -16.83 -11.11
CA ILE A 204 46.31 -16.22 -10.10
C ILE A 204 46.97 -14.97 -9.55
#